data_AF-A0A0M0JXZ5-F1
#
_entry.id   AF-A0A0M0JXZ5-F1
#
_cell.length_a   1.000
_cell.length_b   1.000
_cell.length_c   1.000
_cell.angle_alpha   90.00
_cell.angle_beta   90.00
_cell.angle_gamma   90.00
#
_symmetry.space_group_name_H-M   'P 1'
#
loop_
_entity.id
_entity.type
_entity.pdbx_description
1 polymer ?
#
loop_
_entity_poly.entity_id
_entity_poly.type
_entity_poly.pdbx_seq_one_letter_code
_entity_poly.pdbx_strand_id
1 'polypeptide(L)'
;MGNVLPIDKPIHERYDLKGSTRGRITSEAERQDPNVVLKDLDWIRAGRKLHLGPDKKRRLLTQRANEPEEPEVGKEVYFIGCIDILCEYGLRKQLEHQYKAAKTGEKTGAQNFSVVDPLQYSNRFQNFVADALD
;
A
#
# COMPACT_ATOMS: atom_id res chain seq x y z
N MET A 1 -4.69 -16.86 10.06
CA MET A 1 -4.74 -15.56 9.35
C MET A 1 -5.92 -15.60 8.40
N GLY A 2 -6.78 -14.59 8.39
CA GLY A 2 -7.89 -14.52 7.43
C GLY A 2 -7.38 -14.10 6.05
N ASN A 3 -8.03 -14.57 4.98
CA ASN A 3 -7.71 -14.09 3.64
C ASN A 3 -8.25 -12.66 3.47
N VAL A 4 -7.38 -11.72 3.10
CA VAL A 4 -7.77 -10.32 2.84
C VAL A 4 -8.62 -10.23 1.57
N LEU A 5 -8.29 -11.06 0.57
CA LEU A 5 -9.01 -11.08 -0.69
C LEU A 5 -10.05 -12.21 -0.68
N PRO A 6 -11.34 -11.91 -0.92
CA PRO A 6 -12.37 -12.95 -1.02
C PRO A 6 -12.08 -13.91 -2.19
N ILE A 7 -12.43 -15.17 -2.03
CA ILE A 7 -12.25 -16.22 -3.05
C ILE A 7 -13.46 -16.24 -4.00
N ASP A 8 -14.63 -15.86 -3.50
CA ASP A 8 -15.94 -15.90 -4.16
C ASP A 8 -16.23 -14.66 -5.00
N LYS A 9 -15.34 -13.66 -5.02
CA LYS A 9 -15.54 -12.41 -5.75
C LYS A 9 -14.39 -12.17 -6.75
N PRO A 10 -14.69 -11.73 -7.98
CA PRO A 10 -13.66 -11.37 -8.94
C PRO A 10 -12.88 -10.15 -8.44
N ILE A 11 -11.55 -10.21 -8.56
CA ILE A 11 -10.65 -9.11 -8.21
C ILE A 11 -10.11 -8.51 -9.51
N HIS A 12 -10.49 -7.28 -9.81
CA HIS A 12 -10.12 -6.59 -11.06
C HIS A 12 -8.74 -5.94 -10.98
N GLU A 13 -8.38 -5.42 -9.80
CA GLU A 13 -7.08 -4.78 -9.55
C GLU A 13 -6.54 -5.23 -8.20
N ARG A 14 -5.23 -5.43 -8.11
CA ARG A 14 -4.51 -5.79 -6.88
C ARG A 14 -3.34 -4.85 -6.69
N TYR A 15 -3.18 -4.34 -5.47
CA TYR A 15 -2.07 -3.47 -5.13
C TYR A 15 -1.37 -3.93 -3.86
N ASP A 16 -0.05 -3.92 -3.89
CA ASP A 16 0.81 -3.87 -2.70
C ASP A 16 1.30 -2.42 -2.58
N LEU A 17 0.95 -1.74 -1.48
CA LEU A 17 1.25 -0.33 -1.25
C LEU A 17 2.03 -0.17 0.06
N LYS A 18 3.13 0.60 0.03
CA LYS A 18 4.02 0.84 1.18
C LYS A 18 4.31 2.33 1.44
N GLY A 19 3.76 3.21 0.62
CA GLY A 19 4.02 4.65 0.60
C GLY A 19 5.41 5.03 0.10
N SER A 20 6.17 4.11 -0.50
CA SER A 20 7.54 4.37 -0.98
C SER A 20 7.63 4.23 -2.50
N THR A 21 8.56 4.91 -3.16
CA THR A 21 8.59 4.97 -4.63
C THR A 21 9.67 4.11 -5.29
N ARG A 22 10.84 3.94 -4.68
CA ARG A 22 11.97 3.26 -5.34
C ARG A 22 11.77 1.76 -5.41
N GLY A 23 11.80 1.20 -6.63
CA GLY A 23 11.55 -0.22 -6.86
C GLY A 23 10.09 -0.63 -6.64
N ARG A 24 9.19 0.34 -6.47
CA ARG A 24 7.74 0.13 -6.27
C ARG A 24 6.96 0.42 -7.54
N ILE A 25 7.44 -0.15 -8.64
CA ILE A 25 6.78 -0.20 -9.95
C ILE A 25 6.79 -1.64 -10.44
N THR A 26 5.74 -2.02 -11.14
CA THR A 26 5.61 -3.34 -11.76
C THR A 26 6.25 -3.32 -13.14
N SER A 27 7.01 -4.37 -13.48
CA SER A 27 7.63 -4.50 -14.81
C SER A 27 6.59 -4.77 -15.90
N GLU A 28 6.93 -4.47 -17.16
CA GLU A 28 6.04 -4.73 -18.29
C GLU A 28 5.74 -6.21 -18.51
N ALA A 29 6.69 -7.08 -18.16
CA ALA A 29 6.51 -8.53 -18.23
C ALA A 29 5.50 -9.01 -17.16
N GLU A 30 5.61 -8.52 -15.92
CA GLU A 30 4.65 -8.84 -14.85
C GLU A 30 3.24 -8.34 -15.20
N ARG A 31 3.11 -7.19 -15.87
CA ARG A 31 1.81 -6.62 -16.27
C ARG A 31 1.02 -7.45 -17.27
N GLN A 32 1.63 -8.45 -17.91
CA GLN A 32 0.90 -9.37 -18.79
C GLN A 32 0.06 -10.39 -18.01
N ASP A 33 0.36 -10.59 -16.71
CA ASP A 33 -0.43 -11.47 -15.86
C ASP A 33 -1.72 -10.77 -15.41
N PRO A 34 -2.92 -11.33 -15.67
CA PRO A 34 -4.18 -10.77 -15.14
C PRO A 34 -4.24 -10.76 -13.60
N ASN A 35 -3.40 -11.53 -12.92
CA ASN A 35 -3.31 -11.59 -11.46
C ASN A 35 -2.20 -10.69 -10.88
N VAL A 36 -1.56 -9.87 -11.71
CA VAL A 36 -0.44 -9.02 -11.32
C VAL A 36 -0.76 -8.15 -10.10
N VAL A 37 0.21 -8.04 -9.19
CA VAL A 37 0.13 -7.15 -8.04
C VAL A 37 0.85 -5.86 -8.38
N LEU A 38 0.07 -4.81 -8.61
CA LEU A 38 0.54 -3.45 -8.89
C LEU A 38 1.15 -2.81 -7.64
N LYS A 39 1.99 -1.79 -7.83
CA LYS A 39 2.74 -1.15 -6.74
C LYS A 39 2.47 0.36 -6.68
N ASP A 40 3.11 1.03 -5.73
CA ASP A 40 2.89 2.45 -5.41
C ASP A 40 2.99 3.39 -6.62
N LEU A 41 3.98 3.20 -7.51
CA LEU A 41 4.11 4.03 -8.70
C LEU A 41 3.05 3.75 -9.76
N ASP A 42 2.55 2.51 -9.84
CA ASP A 42 1.44 2.18 -10.73
C ASP A 42 0.17 2.90 -10.27
N TRP A 43 -0.10 2.87 -8.96
CA TRP A 43 -1.20 3.61 -8.32
C TRP A 43 -1.13 5.11 -8.59
N ILE A 44 0.02 5.72 -8.32
CA ILE A 44 0.23 7.17 -8.48
C ILE A 44 0.10 7.59 -9.96
N ARG A 45 0.73 6.85 -10.89
CA ARG A 45 0.70 7.20 -12.32
C ARG A 45 -0.68 7.06 -12.94
N ALA A 46 -1.46 6.09 -12.47
CA ALA A 46 -2.85 5.93 -12.87
C ALA A 46 -3.79 6.99 -12.25
N GLY A 47 -3.29 7.83 -11.32
CA GLY A 47 -4.12 8.78 -10.60
C GLY A 47 -5.20 8.11 -9.75
N ARG A 48 -4.98 6.85 -9.32
CA ARG A 48 -5.98 6.08 -8.56
C ARG A 48 -6.22 6.70 -7.19
N LYS A 49 -7.49 6.68 -6.78
CA LYS A 49 -7.98 7.09 -5.47
C LYS A 49 -8.98 6.05 -4.98
N LEU A 50 -9.12 5.96 -3.67
CA LEU A 50 -10.18 5.22 -3.01
C LEU A 50 -11.38 6.15 -2.88
N HIS A 51 -12.42 5.90 -3.67
CA HIS A 51 -13.66 6.68 -3.64
C HIS A 51 -14.55 6.20 -2.50
N LEU A 52 -14.16 6.55 -1.27
CA LEU A 52 -14.91 6.26 -0.06
C LEU A 52 -15.76 7.47 0.29
N GLY A 53 -17.08 7.28 0.46
CA GLY A 53 -17.93 8.30 1.06
C GLY A 53 -17.41 8.72 2.46
N PRO A 54 -17.80 9.89 2.98
CA PRO A 54 -17.21 10.50 4.18
C PRO A 54 -17.22 9.58 5.41
N ASP A 55 -18.29 8.78 5.56
CA ASP A 55 -18.39 7.81 6.65
C ASP A 55 -17.41 6.65 6.51
N LYS A 56 -17.24 6.08 5.31
CA LYS A 56 -16.32 4.97 5.07
C LYS A 56 -14.87 5.43 5.17
N LYS A 57 -14.56 6.65 4.72
CA LYS A 57 -13.25 7.31 4.92
C LYS A 57 -12.90 7.42 6.41
N ARG A 58 -13.82 7.97 7.21
CA ARG A 58 -13.64 8.10 8.67
C ARG A 58 -13.48 6.74 9.36
N ARG A 59 -14.26 5.73 8.97
CA ARG A 59 -14.17 4.38 9.55
C ARG A 59 -12.85 3.70 9.22
N LEU A 60 -12.36 3.82 7.99
CA LEU A 60 -11.05 3.29 7.59
C LEU A 60 -9.93 3.90 8.42
N LEU A 61 -9.94 5.22 8.60
CA LEU A 61 -8.94 5.94 9.39
C LEU A 61 -9.01 5.59 10.90
N THR A 62 -10.20 5.29 11.41
CA THR A 62 -10.40 4.93 12.83
C THR A 62 -10.34 3.42 13.09
N GLN A 63 -10.14 2.60 12.05
CA GLN A 63 -10.10 1.13 12.11
C GLN A 63 -11.32 0.49 12.79
N ARG A 64 -12.51 1.09 12.64
CA ARG A 64 -13.75 0.53 13.18
C ARG A 64 -14.31 -0.55 12.26
N ALA A 65 -14.85 -1.62 12.84
CA ALA A 65 -15.48 -2.71 12.10
C ALA A 65 -16.68 -2.21 11.27
N ASN A 66 -16.82 -2.77 10.07
CA ASN A 66 -17.97 -2.51 9.21
C ASN A 66 -19.11 -3.46 9.57
N GLU A 67 -20.33 -2.96 9.50
CA GLU A 67 -21.49 -3.81 9.28
C GLU A 67 -21.50 -4.21 7.79
N PRO A 68 -21.91 -5.45 7.45
CA PRO A 68 -22.03 -5.86 6.07
C PRO A 68 -23.09 -5.02 5.36
N GLU A 69 -22.66 -4.27 4.35
CA GLU A 69 -23.54 -3.53 3.43
C GLU A 69 -23.49 -4.19 2.05
N GLU A 70 -24.64 -4.33 1.41
CA GLU A 70 -24.71 -4.78 0.01
C GLU A 70 -24.09 -3.71 -0.91
N PRO A 71 -23.25 -4.10 -1.87
CA PRO A 71 -22.64 -3.15 -2.80
C PRO A 71 -23.71 -2.56 -3.73
N GLU A 72 -23.69 -1.25 -3.90
CA GLU A 72 -24.52 -0.60 -4.91
C GLU A 72 -24.01 -0.91 -6.31
N VAL A 73 -24.93 -1.12 -7.25
CA VAL A 73 -24.60 -1.41 -8.66
C VAL A 73 -23.83 -0.24 -9.26
N GLY A 74 -22.69 -0.55 -9.89
CA GLY A 74 -21.82 0.44 -10.54
C GLY A 74 -20.81 1.13 -9.62
N LYS A 75 -20.75 0.77 -8.32
CA LYS A 75 -19.70 1.25 -7.40
C LYS A 75 -18.57 0.23 -7.25
N GLU A 76 -17.35 0.73 -7.02
CA GLU A 76 -16.20 -0.10 -6.69
C GLU A 76 -16.31 -0.66 -5.26
N VAL A 77 -15.84 -1.89 -5.05
CA VAL A 77 -15.75 -2.53 -3.73
C VAL A 77 -14.29 -2.78 -3.42
N TYR A 78 -13.82 -2.29 -2.27
CA TYR A 78 -12.43 -2.40 -1.86
C TYR A 78 -12.26 -3.42 -0.74
N PHE A 79 -11.28 -4.31 -0.91
CA PHE A 79 -10.80 -5.22 0.13
C PHE A 79 -9.40 -4.77 0.53
N ILE A 80 -9.24 -4.29 1.76
CA ILE A 80 -8.01 -3.66 2.26
C ILE A 80 -7.56 -4.38 3.52
N GLY A 81 -6.26 -4.65 3.62
CA GLY A 81 -5.66 -5.23 4.82
C GLY A 81 -4.18 -4.92 4.92
N CYS A 82 -3.69 -4.72 6.15
CA CYS A 82 -2.26 -4.68 6.42
C CYS A 82 -1.69 -6.10 6.38
N ILE A 83 -0.69 -6.30 5.53
CA ILE A 83 0.02 -7.57 5.37
C ILE A 83 1.50 -7.40 5.74
N ASP A 84 2.24 -8.50 5.84
CA ASP A 84 3.70 -8.48 6.10
C ASP A 84 4.09 -7.74 7.41
N ILE A 85 3.26 -7.91 8.46
CA ILE A 85 3.40 -7.19 9.74
C ILE A 85 4.44 -7.79 10.70
N LEU A 86 4.96 -8.97 10.40
CA LEU A 86 5.92 -9.70 11.26
C LEU A 86 7.38 -9.39 10.89
N CYS A 87 7.61 -8.42 10.02
CA CYS A 87 8.95 -7.96 9.66
C CYS A 87 9.52 -7.04 10.74
N GLU A 88 10.39 -7.57 11.59
CA GLU A 88 11.12 -6.77 12.58
C GLU A 88 12.25 -5.94 11.93
N TYR A 89 12.40 -4.69 12.37
CA TYR A 89 13.50 -3.82 11.99
C TYR A 89 14.78 -4.17 12.76
N GLY A 90 15.35 -5.34 12.48
CA GLY A 90 16.58 -5.82 13.10
C GLY A 90 17.86 -5.31 12.43
N LEU A 91 19.02 -5.75 12.93
CA LEU A 91 20.36 -5.35 12.46
C LEU A 91 20.54 -5.49 10.95
N ARG A 92 20.03 -6.57 10.33
CA ARG A 92 20.11 -6.77 8.87
C ARG A 92 19.42 -5.64 8.10
N LYS A 93 18.27 -5.17 8.59
CA LYS A 93 17.49 -4.10 7.96
C LYS A 93 18.11 -2.72 8.19
N GLN A 94 18.68 -2.51 9.36
CA GLN A 94 19.47 -1.31 9.65
C GLN A 94 20.69 -1.20 8.71
N LEU A 95 21.41 -2.30 8.50
CA LEU A 95 22.54 -2.34 7.56
C LEU A 95 22.08 -2.12 6.11
N GLU A 96 20.98 -2.76 5.68
CA GLU A 96 20.40 -2.56 4.35
C GLU A 96 20.04 -1.09 4.11
N HIS A 97 19.46 -0.42 5.12
CA HIS A 97 19.13 1.00 5.08
C HIS A 97 20.38 1.88 4.96
N GLN A 98 21.39 1.66 5.81
CA GLN A 98 22.64 2.42 5.78
C GLN A 98 23.39 2.24 4.45
N TYR A 99 23.46 1.01 3.93
CA TYR A 99 24.08 0.72 2.64
C TYR A 99 23.37 1.44 1.49
N LYS A 100 22.02 1.39 1.47
CA LYS A 100 21.23 2.06 0.44
C LYS A 100 21.40 3.57 0.49
N ALA A 101 21.37 4.16 1.68
CA ALA A 101 21.62 5.59 1.90
C ALA A 101 22.99 6.02 1.37
N ALA A 102 24.05 5.30 1.75
CA ALA A 102 25.42 5.60 1.37
C ALA A 102 25.64 5.53 -0.14
N LYS A 103 25.06 4.53 -0.81
CA LYS A 103 25.21 4.34 -2.27
C LYS A 103 24.53 5.43 -3.10
N THR A 104 23.49 6.08 -2.57
CA THR A 104 22.67 7.01 -3.34
C THR A 104 22.97 8.48 -3.07
N GLY A 105 23.76 8.81 -2.06
CA GLY A 105 24.09 10.19 -1.68
C GLY A 105 22.90 11.00 -1.13
N GLU A 106 21.67 10.51 -1.32
CA GLU A 106 20.46 11.00 -0.67
C GLU A 106 20.53 10.72 0.82
N LYS A 107 20.41 11.77 1.65
CA LYS A 107 19.91 11.59 3.03
C LYS A 107 18.64 10.76 2.89
N THR A 108 18.49 9.72 3.70
CA THR A 108 17.38 8.76 3.69
C THR A 108 16.04 9.48 3.69
N GLY A 109 15.59 9.91 2.51
CA GLY A 109 14.34 10.59 2.34
C GLY A 109 13.30 9.53 2.62
N ALA A 110 12.46 9.77 3.64
CA ALA A 110 11.50 8.78 4.11
C ALA A 110 10.67 8.19 2.95
N GLN A 111 10.41 8.98 1.91
CA GLN A 111 9.60 8.64 0.73
C GLN A 111 10.28 7.68 -0.26
N ASN A 112 11.61 7.62 -0.32
CA ASN A 112 12.29 6.92 -1.42
C ASN A 112 12.42 5.42 -1.16
N PHE A 113 12.75 5.00 0.07
CA PHE A 113 13.07 3.60 0.37
C PHE A 113 12.01 2.92 1.22
N SER A 114 11.69 1.65 0.90
CA SER A 114 10.76 0.87 1.71
C SER A 114 11.33 0.48 3.08
N VAL A 115 12.65 0.27 3.17
CA VAL A 115 13.34 -0.06 4.42
C VAL A 115 13.81 1.24 5.06
N VAL A 116 13.15 1.65 6.13
CA VAL A 116 13.46 2.85 6.93
C VAL A 116 13.14 2.55 8.39
N ASP A 117 13.49 3.47 9.28
CA ASP A 117 13.07 3.42 10.68
C ASP A 117 11.53 3.26 10.81
N PRO A 118 11.03 2.43 11.76
CA PRO A 118 9.59 2.16 11.89
C PRO A 118 8.70 3.40 12.03
N LEU A 119 9.16 4.44 12.74
CA LEU A 119 8.36 5.66 12.90
C LEU A 119 8.31 6.47 11.60
N GLN A 120 9.42 6.47 10.83
CA GLN A 120 9.43 7.07 9.50
C GLN A 120 8.54 6.30 8.54
N TYR A 121 8.56 4.96 8.62
CA TYR A 121 7.68 4.09 7.83
C TYR A 121 6.22 4.39 8.12
N SER A 122 5.82 4.45 9.41
CA SER A 122 4.43 4.66 9.79
C SER A 122 3.91 6.02 9.33
N ASN A 123 4.69 7.08 9.55
CA ASN A 123 4.29 8.45 9.14
C ASN A 123 4.14 8.54 7.63
N ARG A 124 5.09 7.98 6.88
CA ARG A 124 5.00 7.93 5.42
C ARG A 124 3.77 7.16 4.95
N PHE A 125 3.56 5.97 5.49
CA PHE A 125 2.47 5.10 5.08
C PHE A 125 1.11 5.75 5.37
N GLN A 126 0.93 6.37 6.54
CA GLN A 126 -0.28 7.10 6.89
C GLN A 126 -0.53 8.29 5.95
N ASN A 127 0.51 9.06 5.61
CA ASN A 127 0.38 10.15 4.64
C ASN A 127 -0.02 9.64 3.25
N PHE A 128 0.60 8.56 2.78
CA PHE A 128 0.22 7.94 1.52
C PHE A 128 -1.25 7.47 1.51
N VAL A 129 -1.71 6.83 2.59
CA VAL A 129 -3.11 6.40 2.73
C VAL A 129 -4.05 7.61 2.76
N ALA A 130 -3.70 8.66 3.49
CA ALA A 130 -4.48 9.90 3.54
C ALA A 130 -4.63 10.53 2.15
N ASP A 131 -3.53 10.59 1.38
CA ASP A 131 -3.54 11.08 0.01
C ASP A 131 -4.32 10.16 -0.93
N ALA A 132 -4.29 8.85 -0.71
CA ALA A 132 -5.02 7.88 -1.54
C ALA A 132 -6.55 7.96 -1.36
N LEU A 133 -7.04 8.63 -0.32
CA LEU A 133 -8.46 8.80 -0.03
C LEU A 133 -8.97 10.10 -0.63
N ASP A 134 -9.95 10.01 -1.53
CA ASP A 134 -10.67 11.16 -2.10
C ASP A 134 -11.36 11.98 -1.01
#